data_AF-A0A060PVJ1-F1
#
_entry.id   AF-A0A060PVJ1-F1
#
_cell.length_a   1.000
_cell.length_b   1.000
_cell.length_c   1.000
_cell.angle_alpha   90.00
_cell.angle_beta   90.00
_cell.angle_gamma   90.00
#
_symmetry.space_group_name_H-M   'P 1'
#
loop_
_entity.id
_entity.type
_entity.pdbx_description
1 polymer ?
#
loop_
_entity_poly.entity_id
_entity_poly.type
_entity_poly.pdbx_seq_one_letter_code
_entity_poly.pdbx_strand_id
1 'polypeptide(L)' 'MANSGINIALDRKTSHHLARLAEVTKEPIQKLAKRLIVEGIECEIEEIALADIVKECKAPGAETIKYEDFEQE' A
#
# COMPACT_ATOMS: atom_id res chain seq x y z
N MET A 1 -10.97 -17.23 -8.30
CA MET A 1 -11.05 -15.84 -7.81
C MET A 1 -12.24 -15.18 -8.48
N ALA A 2 -13.22 -14.71 -7.72
CA ALA A 2 -14.40 -14.06 -8.29
C ALA A 2 -13.96 -12.74 -8.95
N ASN A 3 -14.16 -12.63 -10.26
CA ASN A 3 -14.02 -11.36 -10.94
C ASN A 3 -15.21 -10.52 -10.48
N SER A 4 -15.02 -9.70 -9.45
CA SER A 4 -16.10 -9.05 -8.70
C SER A 4 -16.88 -8.02 -9.53
N GLY A 5 -16.46 -7.75 -10.77
CA GLY A 5 -17.16 -6.85 -11.69
C GLY A 5 -17.24 -5.42 -11.16
N ILE A 6 -16.36 -5.05 -10.22
CA ILE A 6 -16.39 -3.75 -9.55
C ILE A 6 -16.13 -2.66 -10.60
N ASN A 7 -17.10 -1.77 -10.73
CA ASN A 7 -16.98 -0.56 -11.54
C ASN A 7 -16.66 0.61 -10.61
N ILE A 8 -15.49 1.22 -10.78
CA ILE A 8 -15.03 2.35 -10.00
C ILE A 8 -15.21 3.62 -10.84
N ALA A 9 -16.12 4.48 -10.41
CA ALA A 9 -16.26 5.81 -10.97
C ALA A 9 -15.33 6.78 -10.23
N LEU A 10 -14.45 7.46 -10.97
CA LEU A 10 -13.59 8.49 -10.43
C LEU A 10 -14.30 9.85 -10.50
N ASP A 11 -14.14 10.67 -9.47
CA ASP A 11 -14.59 12.05 -9.52
C ASP A 11 -13.79 12.85 -10.58
N ARG A 12 -14.24 14.08 -10.87
CA ARG A 12 -13.63 14.94 -11.89
C ARG A 12 -12.17 15.28 -11.59
N LYS A 13 -11.83 15.56 -10.34
CA LYS A 13 -10.48 15.95 -9.92
C LYS A 13 -9.53 14.76 -10.04
N THR A 14 -9.94 13.61 -9.54
CA THR A 14 -9.15 12.37 -9.61
C THR A 14 -8.95 11.93 -11.07
N SER A 15 -10.00 12.00 -11.88
CA SER A 15 -9.92 11.73 -13.33
C SER A 15 -8.93 12.68 -14.03
N HIS A 16 -8.96 13.96 -13.69
CA HIS A 16 -8.04 14.95 -14.27
C HIS A 16 -6.58 14.67 -13.89
N HIS A 17 -6.31 14.31 -12.63
CA HIS A 17 -4.97 13.95 -12.18
C HIS A 17 -4.44 12.69 -12.87
N LEU A 18 -5.28 11.67 -13.00
CA LEU A 18 -4.93 10.44 -13.71
C LEU A 18 -4.61 10.70 -15.19
N ALA A 19 -5.41 11.52 -15.87
CA ALA A 19 -5.18 11.90 -17.26
C ALA A 19 -3.85 12.65 -17.42
N ARG A 20 -3.59 13.65 -16.56
CA ARG A 20 -2.33 14.40 -16.56
C ARG A 20 -1.12 13.50 -16.31
N LEU A 21 -1.25 12.54 -15.40
CA LEU A 21 -0.17 11.58 -15.11
C LEU A 21 0.07 10.65 -16.31
N ALA A 22 -0.98 10.18 -16.98
CA ALA A 22 -0.86 9.39 -18.21
C ALA A 22 -0.14 10.15 -19.33
N GLU A 23 -0.43 11.45 -19.48
CA GLU A 23 0.24 12.32 -20.46
C GLU A 23 1.74 12.48 -20.20
N VAL A 24 2.13 12.60 -18.91
CA VAL A 24 3.53 12.75 -18.49
C VAL A 24 4.30 11.44 -18.65
N THR A 25 3.71 10.33 -18.21
CA THR A 25 4.32 9.00 -18.22
C THR A 25 4.27 8.33 -19.59
N LYS A 26 3.45 8.86 -20.52
CA LYS A 26 3.15 8.24 -21.81
C LYS A 26 2.54 6.84 -21.67
N GLU A 27 1.89 6.57 -20.55
CA GLU A 27 1.19 5.31 -20.31
C GLU A 27 -0.30 5.39 -20.72
N PRO A 28 -0.88 4.29 -21.23
CA PRO A 28 -2.34 4.22 -21.41
C PRO A 28 -3.06 4.39 -20.07
N ILE A 29 -4.06 5.28 -20.01
CA ILE A 29 -4.82 5.61 -18.79
C ILE A 29 -5.33 4.35 -18.06
N GLN A 30 -5.87 3.37 -18.80
CA GLN A 30 -6.38 2.14 -18.18
C GLN A 30 -5.27 1.28 -17.55
N LYS A 31 -4.08 1.25 -18.16
CA LYS A 31 -2.94 0.50 -17.63
C LYS A 31 -2.40 1.19 -16.39
N LEU A 32 -2.25 2.52 -16.45
CA LEU A 32 -1.83 3.35 -15.33
C LEU A 32 -2.80 3.21 -14.14
N ALA A 33 -4.10 3.31 -14.39
CA ALA A 33 -5.12 3.16 -13.34
C ALA A 33 -5.04 1.81 -12.64
N LYS A 34 -4.91 0.71 -13.41
CA LYS A 34 -4.76 -0.63 -12.84
C LYS A 34 -3.51 -0.73 -11.97
N ARG A 35 -2.37 -0.24 -12.46
CA ARG A 35 -1.10 -0.25 -11.73
C ARG A 35 -1.22 0.51 -10.41
N LEU A 36 -1.73 1.75 -10.44
CA LEU A 36 -1.87 2.57 -9.24
C LEU A 36 -2.86 1.99 -8.22
N ILE A 37 -3.93 1.34 -8.68
CA ILE A 37 -4.88 0.66 -7.78
C ILE A 37 -4.19 -0.52 -7.08
N VAL A 38 -3.41 -1.32 -7.81
CA VAL A 38 -2.67 -2.45 -7.22
C VAL A 38 -1.64 -1.95 -6.22
N GLU A 39 -0.79 -1.00 -6.62
CA GLU A 39 0.24 -0.41 -5.76
C GLU A 39 -0.39 0.20 -4.49
N GLY A 40 -1.50 0.91 -4.61
CA GLY A 40 -2.21 1.48 -3.46
C GLY A 40 -2.78 0.43 -2.51
N ILE A 41 -3.32 -0.68 -3.04
CA ILE A 41 -3.81 -1.79 -2.21
C ILE A 41 -2.65 -2.48 -1.48
N GLU A 42 -1.53 -2.72 -2.16
CA GLU A 42 -0.34 -3.33 -1.57
C GLU A 42 0.22 -2.46 -0.44
N CYS A 43 0.34 -1.15 -0.66
CA CYS A 43 0.77 -0.21 0.38
C CYS A 43 -0.14 -0.26 1.62
N GLU A 44 -1.47 -0.27 1.45
CA GLU A 44 -2.38 -0.32 2.59
C GLU A 44 -2.28 -1.65 3.35
N ILE A 45 -2.08 -2.77 2.65
CA ILE A 45 -1.84 -4.07 3.30
C ILE A 45 -0.55 -4.04 4.12
N GLU A 46 0.52 -3.47 3.57
CA GLU A 46 1.80 -3.33 4.27
C GLU A 46 1.69 -2.41 5.50
N GLU A 47 0.99 -1.28 5.39
CA GLU A 47 0.76 -0.37 6.52
C GLU A 47 -0.03 -1.04 7.66
N ILE A 48 -1.08 -1.81 7.32
CA ILE A 48 -1.85 -2.58 8.31
C ILE A 48 -0.94 -3.61 9.00
N ALA A 49 -0.15 -4.36 8.23
CA ALA A 49 0.76 -5.36 8.78
C ALA A 49 1.81 -4.72 9.72
N LEU A 50 2.37 -3.58 9.32
CA LEU A 50 3.31 -2.82 10.16
C LEU A 50 2.65 -2.32 11.45
N ALA A 51 1.41 -1.83 11.38
CA ALA A 51 0.68 -1.37 12.56
C ALA A 51 0.44 -2.50 13.56
N ASP A 52 0.13 -3.71 13.08
CA ASP A 52 -0.05 -4.89 13.92
C ASP A 52 1.25 -5.30 14.62
N ILE A 53 2.38 -5.34 13.90
CA ILE A 53 3.71 -5.61 14.49
C ILE A 53 4.03 -4.58 15.59
N VAL A 54 3.84 -3.28 15.31
CA VAL A 54 4.10 -2.22 16.28
C VAL A 54 3.22 -2.37 17.53
N LYS A 55 1.98 -2.80 17.36
CA LYS A 55 1.05 -3.05 18.47
C LYS A 55 1.50 -4.24 19.31
N GLU A 56 1.97 -5.32 18.69
CA GLU A 56 2.56 -6.47 19.37
C GLU A 56 3.82 -6.08 20.15
N CYS A 57 4.73 -5.31 19.56
CA CYS A 57 5.93 -4.83 20.25
C CYS A 57 5.63 -3.91 21.45
N LYS A 58 4.47 -3.24 21.46
CA LYS A 58 4.02 -2.37 22.56
C LYS A 58 3.11 -3.08 23.56
N ALA A 59 2.82 -4.36 23.37
CA ALA A 59 1.95 -5.12 24.27
C ALA A 59 2.61 -5.26 25.66
N PRO A 60 1.85 -5.19 26.77
CA PRO A 60 2.38 -5.43 28.10
C PRO A 60 2.91 -6.86 28.20
N GLY A 61 4.22 -7.01 28.39
CA GLY A 61 4.90 -8.31 28.40
C GLY A 61 5.71 -8.63 27.14
N ALA A 62 5.72 -7.75 26.14
CA ALA A 62 6.68 -7.83 25.04
C ALA A 62 8.10 -7.63 25.58
N GLU A 63 8.97 -8.61 25.33
CA GLU A 63 10.36 -8.60 25.78
C GLU A 63 11.19 -7.74 24.81
N THR A 64 11.60 -6.55 25.26
CA THR A 64 12.45 -5.67 24.46
C THR A 64 13.90 -6.18 24.52
N ILE A 65 14.29 -7.00 23.55
CA ILE A 65 15.69 -7.42 23.39
C ILE A 65 16.50 -6.20 22.93
N LYS A 66 17.57 -5.86 23.65
CA LYS A 66 18.44 -4.74 23.24
C LYS A 66 19.34 -5.21 22.11
N TYR A 67 19.71 -4.30 21.22
CA TYR A 67 20.63 -4.62 20.12
C TYR A 67 21.99 -5.12 20.63
N GLU A 68 22.39 -4.70 21.84
CA GLU A 68 23.60 -5.15 22.53
C GLU A 68 23.55 -6.63 22.96
N ASP A 69 22.36 -7.24 23.04
CA ASP A 69 22.19 -8.66 23.38
C ASP A 69 22.39 -9.59 22.16
N PHE A 70 22.54 -9.03 20.95
CA PHE A 70 22.88 -9.74 19.71
C PHE A 70 24.40 -9.87 19.52
N GLU A 71 25.16 -10.17 20.57
CA GLU A 71 26.53 -10.66 20.37
C GLU A 71 26.45 -12.02 19.67
N GLN A 72 26.70 -12.01 18.35
CA GLN A 72 26.83 -13.20 17.53
C GLN A 72 28.03 -14.01 18.01
N GLU A 73 27.78 -15.23 18.48
CA GLU A 73 28.78 -16.27 18.73
C GLU A 73 29.29 -16.88 17.41
#